data_AF-A0A1F4EY45-F1
#
_entry.id   AF-A0A1F4EY45-F1
#
_cell.length_a   1.000
_cell.length_b   1.000
_cell.length_c   1.000
_cell.angle_alpha   90.00
_cell.angle_beta   90.00
_cell.angle_gamma   90.00
#
_symmetry.space_group_name_H-M   'P 1'
#
loop_
_entity.id
_entity.type
_entity.pdbx_description
1 polymer ?
#
loop_
_entity_poly.entity_id
_entity_poly.type
_entity_poly.pdbx_seq_one_letter_code
_entity_poly.pdbx_strand_id
1 'polypeptide(L)'
;MRRIITAVLALASLAAHADEADRARARWAQSKQGPMLERILPPTFEAAQLPQPRSKGARLVQRYCVQCHNLPNPAMHDAERWPSVVERMVLRMRGKGNLGLLMAELMAGVEAPTEDEHRALLAYLGKHAQRSLNPKKYPEAYQPAGEAFRLACSQCHVLPDPKRYSAALWPRVVARMQENMEWMNRVVGTQPVPGEPQFRIEDINAFLAKYAKRTGRDAAR
;
A
#
# COMPACT_ATOMS: atom_id res chain seq x y z
N MET A 1 35.29 28.79 20.28
CA MET A 1 34.83 27.40 20.01
C MET A 1 33.38 27.26 20.45
N ARG A 2 32.40 27.20 19.53
CA ARG A 2 31.02 26.81 19.84
C ARG A 2 30.54 25.88 18.74
N ARG A 3 30.65 24.58 19.00
CA ARG A 3 30.25 23.50 18.08
C ARG A 3 29.11 22.72 18.72
N ILE A 4 28.03 22.60 17.94
CA ILE A 4 27.20 21.39 17.77
C ILE A 4 26.34 20.98 18.98
N ILE A 5 25.10 21.48 19.02
CA ILE A 5 23.96 20.79 19.64
C ILE A 5 22.77 20.89 18.69
N THR A 6 22.78 20.11 17.60
CA THR A 6 21.61 20.02 16.70
C THR A 6 21.48 18.68 15.95
N ALA A 7 22.10 17.60 16.45
CA ALA A 7 22.06 16.28 15.79
C ALA A 7 21.31 15.18 16.57
N VAL A 8 21.00 15.35 17.85
CA VAL A 8 20.46 14.27 18.70
C VAL A 8 18.94 14.05 18.53
N LEU A 9 18.15 15.10 18.28
CA LEU A 9 16.68 14.96 18.13
C LEU A 9 16.24 14.19 16.88
N ALA A 10 17.05 14.18 15.82
CA ALA A 10 16.67 13.55 14.55
C ALA A 10 16.72 12.01 14.61
N LEU A 11 17.64 11.43 15.40
CA LEU A 11 17.79 9.99 15.57
C LEU A 11 16.72 9.40 16.49
N ALA A 12 16.36 10.10 17.57
CA ALA A 12 15.37 9.65 18.55
C ALA A 12 13.98 9.43 17.92
N SER A 13 13.57 10.30 16.99
CA SER A 13 12.27 10.13 16.35
C SER A 13 12.22 8.93 15.40
N LEU A 14 13.29 8.60 14.66
CA LEU A 14 13.30 7.45 13.76
C LEU A 14 13.29 6.12 14.55
N ALA A 15 14.03 6.07 15.65
CA ALA A 15 14.05 4.91 16.55
C ALA A 15 12.67 4.64 17.18
N ALA A 16 11.97 5.69 17.60
CA ALA A 16 10.62 5.57 18.17
C ALA A 16 9.54 5.08 17.18
N HIS A 17 9.79 5.11 15.86
CA HIS A 17 8.81 4.63 14.88
C HIS A 17 9.03 3.19 14.43
N ALA A 18 10.28 2.74 14.33
CA ALA A 18 10.59 1.32 14.18
C ALA A 18 9.96 0.52 15.33
N ASP A 19 9.97 1.12 16.52
CA ASP A 19 9.34 0.62 17.74
C ASP A 19 7.83 0.35 17.57
N GLU A 20 7.05 1.18 16.86
CA GLU A 20 5.59 0.93 16.71
C GLU A 20 5.28 -0.31 15.87
N ALA A 21 5.99 -0.49 14.75
CA ALA A 21 5.80 -1.65 13.88
C ALA A 21 6.27 -2.95 14.57
N ASP A 22 7.39 -2.89 15.30
CA ASP A 22 7.91 -4.02 16.08
C ASP A 22 6.98 -4.39 17.23
N ARG A 23 6.47 -3.40 17.97
CA ARG A 23 5.45 -3.61 19.02
C ARG A 23 4.20 -4.25 18.46
N ALA A 24 3.72 -3.80 17.31
CA ALA A 24 2.55 -4.40 16.68
C ALA A 24 2.78 -5.86 16.28
N ARG A 25 3.90 -6.17 15.64
CA ARG A 25 4.29 -7.55 15.32
C ARG A 25 4.40 -8.43 16.56
N ALA A 26 4.99 -7.92 17.64
CA ALA A 26 5.07 -8.65 18.91
C ALA A 26 3.67 -8.96 19.48
N ARG A 27 2.73 -8.00 19.41
CA ARG A 27 1.33 -8.23 19.82
C ARG A 27 0.64 -9.27 18.94
N TRP A 28 0.85 -9.23 17.62
CA TRP A 28 0.27 -10.23 16.72
C TRP A 28 0.79 -11.62 17.05
N ALA A 29 2.10 -11.79 17.24
CA ALA A 29 2.71 -13.08 17.56
C ALA A 29 2.16 -13.70 18.87
N GLN A 30 1.65 -12.88 19.78
CA GLN A 30 1.05 -13.31 21.05
C GLN A 30 -0.48 -13.51 20.95
N SER A 31 -1.11 -13.11 19.85
CA SER A 31 -2.56 -13.19 19.65
C SER A 31 -2.94 -14.42 18.83
N LYS A 32 -4.02 -15.11 19.22
CA LYS A 32 -4.62 -16.21 18.44
C LYS A 32 -4.96 -15.78 17.00
N GLN A 33 -5.29 -14.51 16.80
CA GLN A 33 -5.67 -13.95 15.51
C GLN A 33 -4.51 -13.26 14.77
N GLY A 34 -3.31 -13.24 15.35
CA GLY A 34 -2.11 -12.63 14.76
C GLY A 34 -1.80 -13.08 13.33
N PRO A 35 -1.78 -14.39 13.03
CA PRO A 35 -1.50 -14.86 11.67
C PRO A 35 -2.48 -14.33 10.62
N MET A 36 -3.74 -14.08 11.00
CA MET A 36 -4.72 -13.46 10.10
C MET A 36 -4.35 -12.00 9.82
N LEU A 37 -4.01 -11.25 10.86
CA LEU A 37 -3.62 -9.83 10.78
C LEU A 37 -2.36 -9.62 9.92
N GLU A 38 -1.35 -10.45 10.14
CA GLU A 38 -0.09 -10.41 9.39
C GLU A 38 -0.29 -10.65 7.88
N ARG A 39 -1.29 -11.45 7.51
CA ARG A 39 -1.59 -11.77 6.10
C ARG A 39 -2.48 -10.74 5.39
N ILE A 40 -2.90 -9.66 6.06
CA ILE A 40 -3.74 -8.61 5.44
C ILE A 40 -2.95 -7.79 4.40
N LEU A 41 -1.68 -7.50 4.68
CA LEU A 41 -0.79 -6.80 3.75
C LEU A 41 0.60 -7.47 3.77
N PRO A 42 1.28 -7.62 2.62
CA PRO A 42 2.65 -8.12 2.57
C PRO A 42 3.65 -7.19 3.29
N PRO A 43 4.71 -7.72 3.92
CA PRO A 43 5.72 -6.94 4.63
C PRO A 43 6.79 -6.38 3.65
N THR A 44 6.36 -5.66 2.61
CA THR A 44 7.26 -5.18 1.53
C THR A 44 7.43 -3.67 1.48
N PHE A 45 6.95 -2.96 2.52
CA PHE A 45 7.03 -1.51 2.62
C PHE A 45 7.36 -1.07 4.05
N GLU A 46 8.45 -0.32 4.19
CA GLU A 46 9.02 0.08 5.47
C GLU A 46 8.79 1.56 5.80
N ALA A 47 8.82 1.87 7.09
CA ALA A 47 8.70 3.22 7.64
C ALA A 47 9.59 4.26 6.93
N ALA A 48 10.85 3.89 6.68
CA ALA A 48 11.83 4.77 6.04
C ALA A 48 11.48 5.10 4.57
N GLN A 49 10.60 4.30 3.93
CA GLN A 49 10.17 4.50 2.55
C GLN A 49 8.95 5.44 2.44
N LEU A 50 8.36 5.86 3.57
CA LEU A 50 7.28 6.83 3.57
C LEU A 50 7.75 8.17 2.99
N PRO A 51 6.98 8.79 2.07
CA PRO A 51 7.26 10.14 1.61
C PRO A 51 7.25 11.13 2.78
N GLN A 52 8.31 11.94 2.93
CA GLN A 52 8.40 12.87 4.08
C GLN A 52 8.25 12.11 5.43
N PRO A 53 9.14 11.14 5.73
CA PRO A 53 8.94 10.18 6.83
C PRO A 53 8.92 10.86 8.22
N ARG A 54 9.44 12.09 8.32
CA ARG A 54 9.41 12.92 9.53
C ARG A 54 8.24 13.89 9.61
N SER A 55 7.27 13.82 8.69
CA SER A 55 6.06 14.66 8.71
C SER A 55 5.07 14.15 9.76
N LYS A 56 4.14 15.01 10.22
CA LYS A 56 3.04 14.59 11.09
C LYS A 56 2.25 13.45 10.46
N GLY A 57 1.87 13.57 9.18
CA GLY A 57 1.11 12.55 8.46
C GLY A 57 1.82 11.19 8.40
N ALA A 58 3.10 11.15 8.05
CA ALA A 58 3.88 9.90 8.02
C ALA A 58 3.93 9.21 9.39
N ARG A 59 4.06 9.99 10.47
CA ARG A 59 4.01 9.44 11.84
C ARG A 59 2.66 8.85 12.18
N LEU A 60 1.56 9.52 11.79
CA LEU A 60 0.22 9.01 12.04
C LEU A 60 -0.05 7.71 11.25
N VAL A 61 0.43 7.60 10.01
CA VAL A 61 0.29 6.35 9.24
C VAL A 61 1.01 5.21 9.95
N GLN A 62 2.22 5.44 10.46
CA GLN A 62 2.94 4.44 11.24
C GLN A 62 2.20 4.09 12.53
N ARG A 63 1.83 5.09 13.34
CA ARG A 63 1.14 4.89 14.61
C ARG A 63 -0.13 4.05 14.47
N TYR A 64 -0.97 4.37 13.48
CA TYR A 64 -2.29 3.79 13.40
C TYR A 64 -2.39 2.57 12.52
N CYS A 65 -1.80 2.60 11.32
CA CYS A 65 -2.01 1.56 10.32
C CYS A 65 -1.27 0.27 10.68
N VAL A 66 -0.11 0.36 11.33
CA VAL A 66 0.68 -0.82 11.69
C VAL A 66 0.10 -1.60 12.86
N GLN A 67 -0.95 -1.12 13.54
CA GLN A 67 -1.51 -1.82 14.70
C GLN A 67 -2.14 -3.16 14.32
N CYS A 68 -2.63 -3.29 13.07
CA CYS A 68 -3.43 -4.43 12.63
C CYS A 68 -2.88 -5.15 11.39
N HIS A 69 -2.00 -4.52 10.61
CA HIS A 69 -1.42 -5.13 9.41
C HIS A 69 -0.07 -4.47 9.09
N ASN A 70 0.72 -5.07 8.18
CA ASN A 70 1.97 -4.44 7.71
C ASN A 70 1.73 -3.04 7.12
N LEU A 71 2.75 -2.18 7.12
CA LEU A 71 2.62 -0.77 6.78
C LEU A 71 2.12 -0.57 5.32
N PRO A 72 1.02 0.16 5.11
CA PRO A 72 0.53 0.43 3.75
C PRO A 72 1.39 1.49 3.05
N ASN A 73 1.62 1.29 1.76
CA ASN A 73 2.25 2.30 0.91
C ASN A 73 1.23 3.40 0.55
N PRO A 74 1.47 4.70 0.84
CA PRO A 74 0.56 5.79 0.46
C PRO A 74 0.24 5.85 -1.03
N ALA A 75 1.12 5.32 -1.87
CA ALA A 75 0.93 5.22 -3.31
C ALA A 75 0.32 3.88 -3.75
N MET A 76 -0.42 3.17 -2.87
CA MET A 76 -1.25 2.03 -3.25
C MET A 76 -2.62 2.47 -3.78
N HIS A 77 -3.24 3.51 -3.22
CA HIS A 77 -4.53 4.04 -3.71
C HIS A 77 -4.36 5.43 -4.30
N ASP A 78 -5.33 5.85 -5.11
CA ASP A 78 -5.46 7.25 -5.51
C ASP A 78 -6.13 8.08 -4.40
N ALA A 79 -6.08 9.41 -4.56
CA ALA A 79 -6.59 10.34 -3.56
C ALA A 79 -8.10 10.20 -3.35
N GLU A 80 -8.85 9.81 -4.38
CA GLU A 80 -10.30 9.61 -4.32
C GLU A 80 -10.67 8.34 -3.52
N ARG A 81 -9.86 7.29 -3.61
CA ARG A 81 -10.11 6.03 -2.91
C ARG A 81 -9.73 6.06 -1.43
N TRP A 82 -8.68 6.79 -1.06
CA TRP A 82 -8.15 6.84 0.30
C TRP A 82 -9.19 7.15 1.39
N PRO A 83 -10.07 8.16 1.26
CA PRO A 83 -11.10 8.46 2.26
C PRO A 83 -11.92 7.22 2.65
N SER A 84 -12.46 6.51 1.66
CA SER A 84 -13.27 5.31 1.92
C SER A 84 -12.49 4.19 2.63
N VAL A 85 -11.20 4.05 2.34
CA VAL A 85 -10.34 3.02 2.94
C VAL A 85 -10.08 3.36 4.40
N VAL A 86 -9.65 4.58 4.68
CA VAL A 86 -9.36 5.06 6.03
C VAL A 86 -10.60 5.02 6.90
N GLU A 87 -11.75 5.47 6.41
CA GLU A 87 -13.00 5.46 7.16
C GLU A 87 -13.40 4.04 7.60
N ARG A 88 -13.29 3.06 6.69
CA ARG A 88 -13.53 1.65 7.04
C ARG A 88 -12.55 1.14 8.09
N MET A 89 -11.29 1.57 8.06
CA MET A 89 -10.30 1.18 9.07
C MET A 89 -10.61 1.83 10.42
N VAL A 90 -10.90 3.13 10.45
CA VAL A 90 -11.24 3.86 11.68
C VAL A 90 -12.50 3.28 12.34
N LEU A 91 -13.50 2.88 11.55
CA LEU A 91 -14.66 2.16 12.08
C LEU A 91 -14.25 0.85 12.77
N ARG A 92 -13.39 0.05 12.12
CA ARG A 92 -12.85 -1.20 12.70
C ARG A 92 -12.06 -0.94 13.96
N MET A 93 -11.16 0.03 13.96
CA MET A 93 -10.37 0.43 15.13
C MET A 93 -11.26 0.82 16.33
N ARG A 94 -12.46 1.35 16.06
CA ARG A 94 -13.48 1.65 17.09
C ARG A 94 -14.34 0.44 17.50
N GLY A 95 -13.90 -0.78 17.15
CA GLY A 95 -14.63 -2.03 17.38
C GLY A 95 -15.87 -2.22 16.51
N LYS A 96 -16.08 -1.37 15.48
CA LYS A 96 -17.27 -1.41 14.62
C LYS A 96 -16.94 -2.08 13.28
N GLY A 97 -17.77 -3.01 12.84
CA GLY A 97 -17.55 -3.64 11.53
C GLY A 97 -18.46 -4.81 11.28
N ASN A 98 -18.21 -5.49 10.16
CA ASN A 98 -19.04 -6.60 9.69
C ASN A 98 -18.84 -7.93 10.45
N LEU A 99 -18.00 -7.95 11.49
CA LEU A 99 -17.76 -9.14 12.32
C LEU A 99 -18.41 -9.04 13.71
N GLY A 100 -19.22 -8.00 13.99
CA GLY A 100 -19.93 -7.87 15.27
C GLY A 100 -19.00 -7.89 16.48
N LEU A 101 -19.32 -8.69 17.50
CA LEU A 101 -18.54 -8.82 18.74
C LEU A 101 -17.09 -9.27 18.49
N LEU A 102 -16.85 -10.12 17.49
CA LEU A 102 -15.50 -10.52 17.11
C LEU A 102 -14.65 -9.32 16.66
N MET A 103 -15.25 -8.29 16.04
CA MET A 103 -14.51 -7.07 15.70
C MET A 103 -14.04 -6.33 16.95
N ALA A 104 -14.89 -6.23 17.97
CA ALA A 104 -14.52 -5.58 19.22
C ALA A 104 -13.37 -6.30 19.92
N GLU A 105 -13.40 -7.63 19.96
CA GLU A 105 -12.32 -8.47 20.51
C GLU A 105 -11.00 -8.32 19.73
N LEU A 106 -11.07 -8.39 18.39
CA LEU A 106 -9.92 -8.23 17.52
C LEU A 106 -9.23 -6.87 17.68
N MET A 107 -10.02 -5.84 17.99
CA MET A 107 -9.57 -4.45 18.06
C MET A 107 -9.32 -4.00 19.51
N ALA A 108 -9.34 -4.92 20.47
CA ALA A 108 -8.99 -4.64 21.85
C ALA A 108 -7.55 -4.10 21.92
N GLY A 109 -7.37 -2.92 22.52
CA GLY A 109 -6.07 -2.25 22.61
C GLY A 109 -5.62 -1.56 21.31
N VAL A 110 -6.45 -1.50 20.27
CA VAL A 110 -6.21 -0.69 19.08
C VAL A 110 -6.68 0.75 19.32
N GLU A 111 -5.80 1.70 19.08
CA GLU A 111 -6.11 3.13 19.17
C GLU A 111 -6.71 3.63 17.87
N ALA A 112 -7.82 4.38 17.92
CA ALA A 112 -8.36 5.11 16.77
C ALA A 112 -7.86 6.56 16.76
N PRO A 113 -7.67 7.19 15.58
CA PRO A 113 -7.30 8.60 15.49
C PRO A 113 -8.39 9.52 16.03
N THR A 114 -7.97 10.64 16.61
CA THR A 114 -8.86 11.80 16.82
C THR A 114 -9.32 12.38 15.48
N GLU A 115 -10.35 13.23 15.48
CA GLU A 115 -10.83 13.85 14.24
C GLU A 115 -9.75 14.72 13.55
N ASP A 116 -8.89 15.38 14.33
CA ASP A 116 -7.78 16.19 13.81
C ASP A 116 -6.68 15.32 13.19
N GLU A 117 -6.37 14.19 13.82
CA GLU A 117 -5.41 13.20 13.28
C GLU A 117 -5.97 12.51 12.05
N HIS A 118 -7.27 12.20 12.03
CA HIS A 118 -7.96 11.63 10.88
C HIS A 118 -7.87 12.57 9.67
N ARG A 119 -8.15 13.87 9.85
CA ARG A 119 -7.96 14.87 8.77
C ARG A 119 -6.51 14.94 8.30
N ALA A 120 -5.54 14.92 9.22
CA ALA A 120 -4.12 14.94 8.87
C ALA A 120 -3.64 13.67 8.13
N LEU A 121 -4.17 12.50 8.50
CA LEU A 121 -3.95 11.23 7.81
C LEU A 121 -4.44 11.30 6.36
N LEU A 122 -5.69 11.73 6.16
CA LEU A 122 -6.29 11.85 4.83
C LEU A 122 -5.52 12.85 3.95
N ALA A 123 -5.14 14.00 4.50
CA ALA A 123 -4.36 14.99 3.77
C ALA A 123 -3.00 14.42 3.32
N TYR A 124 -2.34 13.65 4.19
CA TYR A 124 -1.06 13.02 3.87
C TYR A 124 -1.20 11.91 2.81
N LEU A 125 -2.16 10.98 2.99
CA LEU A 125 -2.40 9.89 2.06
C LEU A 125 -2.85 10.42 0.69
N GLY A 126 -3.73 11.43 0.65
CA GLY A 126 -4.14 12.09 -0.58
C GLY A 126 -3.00 12.78 -1.32
N LYS A 127 -2.13 13.51 -0.58
CA LYS A 127 -0.95 14.19 -1.16
C LYS A 127 0.06 13.22 -1.75
N HIS A 128 0.19 12.04 -1.17
CA HIS A 128 1.16 11.02 -1.55
C HIS A 128 0.53 9.82 -2.27
N ALA A 129 -0.73 9.98 -2.69
CA ALA A 129 -1.48 8.99 -3.43
C ALA A 129 -0.86 8.72 -4.80
N GLN A 130 -1.13 7.54 -5.35
CA GLN A 130 -0.78 7.28 -6.73
C GLN A 130 -1.74 7.95 -7.70
N ARG A 131 -1.27 8.19 -8.91
CA ARG A 131 -2.13 8.52 -10.04
C ARG A 131 -2.77 7.25 -10.57
N SER A 132 -4.09 7.22 -10.61
CA SER A 132 -4.83 6.15 -11.26
C SER A 132 -4.75 6.25 -12.79
N LEU A 133 -4.87 5.10 -13.45
CA LEU A 133 -5.00 4.99 -14.89
C LEU A 133 -6.23 5.80 -15.34
N ASN A 134 -6.06 6.62 -16.38
CA ASN A 134 -7.16 7.32 -17.01
C ASN A 134 -7.70 6.49 -18.18
N PRO A 135 -8.93 5.94 -18.11
CA PRO A 135 -9.49 5.08 -19.16
C PRO A 135 -9.55 5.75 -20.53
N LYS A 136 -9.75 7.09 -20.57
CA LYS A 136 -9.80 7.85 -21.82
C LYS A 136 -8.43 7.94 -22.50
N LYS A 137 -7.33 7.88 -21.74
CA LYS A 137 -5.96 7.90 -22.27
C LYS A 137 -5.45 6.51 -22.63
N TYR A 138 -6.01 5.47 -22.01
CA TYR A 138 -5.57 4.09 -22.17
C TYR A 138 -6.78 3.16 -22.41
N PRO A 139 -7.56 3.35 -23.49
CA PRO A 139 -8.75 2.55 -23.75
C PRO A 139 -8.42 1.05 -23.93
N GLU A 140 -7.22 0.74 -24.42
CA GLU A 140 -6.73 -0.64 -24.56
C GLU A 140 -6.69 -1.43 -23.23
N ALA A 141 -6.56 -0.74 -22.08
CA ALA A 141 -6.63 -1.39 -20.76
C ALA A 141 -7.99 -2.09 -20.50
N TYR A 142 -9.03 -1.70 -21.25
CA TYR A 142 -10.39 -2.21 -21.15
C TYR A 142 -10.79 -3.06 -22.37
N GLN A 143 -9.82 -3.43 -23.20
CA GLN A 143 -9.98 -4.39 -24.31
C GLN A 143 -9.34 -5.73 -23.93
N PRO A 144 -9.56 -6.82 -24.70
CA PRO A 144 -8.95 -8.13 -24.40
C PRO A 144 -7.42 -8.08 -24.24
N ALA A 145 -6.74 -7.20 -24.98
CA ALA A 145 -5.30 -7.00 -24.89
C ALA A 145 -4.83 -6.44 -23.52
N GLY A 146 -5.68 -5.69 -22.82
CA GLY A 146 -5.39 -5.12 -21.49
C GLY A 146 -5.94 -5.95 -20.33
N GLU A 147 -6.64 -7.06 -20.62
CA GLU A 147 -7.33 -7.85 -19.60
C GLU A 147 -6.39 -8.39 -18.53
N ALA A 148 -5.24 -8.96 -18.91
CA ALA A 148 -4.27 -9.49 -17.96
C ALA A 148 -3.78 -8.41 -16.97
N PHE A 149 -3.48 -7.21 -17.48
CA PHE A 149 -3.10 -6.06 -16.65
C PHE A 149 -4.25 -5.63 -15.73
N ARG A 150 -5.47 -5.50 -16.26
CA ARG A 150 -6.63 -5.09 -15.47
C ARG A 150 -6.92 -6.09 -14.36
N LEU A 151 -7.00 -7.38 -14.70
CA LEU A 151 -7.25 -8.46 -13.77
C LEU A 151 -6.19 -8.51 -12.67
N ALA A 152 -4.89 -8.47 -13.01
CA ALA A 152 -3.85 -8.54 -12.01
C ALA A 152 -3.85 -7.31 -11.08
N CYS A 153 -3.88 -6.10 -11.65
CA CYS A 153 -3.62 -4.89 -10.90
C CYS A 153 -4.84 -4.29 -10.18
N SER A 154 -6.07 -4.62 -10.56
CA SER A 154 -7.28 -4.04 -9.94
C SER A 154 -7.81 -4.80 -8.73
N GLN A 155 -7.22 -5.96 -8.39
CA GLN A 155 -7.73 -6.81 -7.31
C GLN A 155 -7.46 -6.22 -5.91
N CYS A 156 -6.33 -5.54 -5.73
CA CYS A 156 -5.95 -4.99 -4.43
C CYS A 156 -6.05 -3.46 -4.38
N HIS A 157 -5.86 -2.78 -5.51
CA HIS A 157 -5.82 -1.33 -5.55
C HIS A 157 -6.32 -0.75 -6.89
N VAL A 158 -6.31 0.59 -7.03
CA VAL A 158 -6.67 1.24 -8.30
C VAL A 158 -5.62 0.94 -9.37
N LEU A 159 -6.02 0.86 -10.64
CA LEU A 159 -5.06 0.59 -11.71
C LEU A 159 -3.99 1.68 -11.75
N PRO A 160 -2.69 1.32 -11.73
CA PRO A 160 -1.62 2.30 -11.74
C PRO A 160 -1.50 2.97 -13.13
N ASP A 161 -1.19 4.27 -13.16
CA ASP A 161 -0.80 4.93 -14.41
C ASP A 161 0.52 4.32 -14.94
N PRO A 162 0.56 3.78 -16.17
CA PRO A 162 1.79 3.23 -16.77
C PRO A 162 2.96 4.23 -16.82
N LYS A 163 2.69 5.54 -16.75
CA LYS A 163 3.72 6.58 -16.68
C LYS A 163 4.37 6.75 -15.30
N ARG A 164 4.01 5.92 -14.32
CA ARG A 164 4.64 5.95 -13.00
C ARG A 164 6.11 5.51 -13.03
N TYR A 165 6.44 4.53 -13.85
CA TYR A 165 7.79 4.00 -13.99
C TYR A 165 8.22 3.97 -15.47
N SER A 166 9.53 3.85 -15.71
CA SER A 166 10.08 3.61 -17.04
C SER A 166 9.88 2.15 -17.47
N ALA A 167 9.99 1.88 -18.77
CA ALA A 167 9.84 0.52 -19.31
C ALA A 167 10.81 -0.47 -18.64
N ALA A 168 12.05 -0.05 -18.40
CA ALA A 168 13.07 -0.86 -17.71
C ALA A 168 12.76 -1.18 -16.24
N LEU A 169 11.88 -0.40 -15.57
CA LEU A 169 11.55 -0.61 -14.15
C LEU A 169 10.29 -1.45 -13.97
N TRP A 170 9.39 -1.48 -14.97
CA TRP A 170 8.12 -2.20 -14.87
C TRP A 170 8.27 -3.70 -14.57
N PRO A 171 9.19 -4.45 -15.20
CA PRO A 171 9.38 -5.86 -14.88
C PRO A 171 9.68 -6.12 -13.40
N ARG A 172 10.53 -5.29 -12.78
CA ARG A 172 10.82 -5.39 -11.34
C ARG A 172 9.61 -5.08 -10.47
N VAL A 173 8.79 -4.12 -10.88
CA VAL A 173 7.54 -3.78 -10.16
C VAL A 173 6.54 -4.92 -10.25
N VAL A 174 6.36 -5.50 -11.44
CA VAL A 174 5.43 -6.62 -11.68
C VAL A 174 5.86 -7.86 -10.89
N ALA A 175 7.14 -8.22 -10.92
CA ALA A 175 7.67 -9.34 -10.13
C ALA A 175 7.39 -9.18 -8.63
N ARG A 176 7.65 -8.00 -8.06
CA ARG A 176 7.31 -7.72 -6.65
C ARG A 176 5.80 -7.79 -6.39
N MET A 177 4.96 -7.35 -7.33
CA MET A 177 3.51 -7.46 -7.17
C MET A 177 3.04 -8.90 -7.23
N GLN A 178 3.67 -9.75 -8.03
CA GLN A 178 3.41 -11.19 -8.05
C GLN A 178 3.71 -11.82 -6.68
N GLU A 179 4.89 -11.57 -6.11
CA GLU A 179 5.24 -12.05 -4.75
C GLU A 179 4.23 -11.56 -3.70
N ASN A 180 3.83 -10.29 -3.78
CA ASN A 180 2.81 -9.72 -2.91
C ASN A 180 1.45 -10.41 -3.08
N MET A 181 1.08 -10.80 -4.29
CA MET A 181 -0.20 -11.48 -4.57
C MET A 181 -0.17 -12.95 -4.10
N GLU A 182 0.98 -13.61 -4.16
CA GLU A 182 1.19 -14.97 -3.63
C GLU A 182 1.18 -15.02 -2.09
N TRP A 183 1.58 -13.94 -1.42
CA TRP A 183 1.49 -13.80 0.04
C TRP A 183 0.03 -13.86 0.56
N MET A 184 -0.89 -13.30 -0.23
CA MET A 184 -2.30 -13.14 0.14
C MET A 184 -3.07 -14.47 0.07
N ASN A 185 -4.10 -14.62 0.89
CA ASN A 185 -4.88 -15.87 0.97
C ASN A 185 -5.51 -16.29 -0.37
N ARG A 186 -5.99 -15.34 -1.16
CA ARG A 186 -6.60 -15.62 -2.47
C ARG A 186 -6.52 -14.41 -3.39
N VAL A 187 -5.88 -14.59 -4.54
CA VAL A 187 -5.86 -13.63 -5.66
C VAL A 187 -6.13 -14.41 -6.94
N VAL A 188 -7.13 -14.01 -7.72
CA VAL A 188 -7.47 -14.65 -9.00
C VAL A 188 -6.28 -14.56 -9.93
N GLY A 189 -5.87 -15.70 -10.51
CA GLY A 189 -4.76 -15.77 -11.46
C GLY A 189 -3.37 -16.04 -10.87
N THR A 190 -3.22 -16.19 -9.55
CA THR A 190 -1.93 -16.60 -8.93
C THR A 190 -1.73 -18.13 -8.85
N GLN A 191 -2.79 -18.92 -9.01
CA GLN A 191 -2.73 -20.38 -9.00
C GLN A 191 -3.51 -20.94 -10.20
N PRO A 192 -3.07 -22.08 -10.78
CA PRO A 192 -3.73 -22.70 -11.93
C PRO A 192 -5.03 -23.41 -11.48
N VAL A 193 -6.09 -22.63 -11.34
CA VAL A 193 -7.44 -23.14 -11.05
C VAL A 193 -8.21 -23.30 -12.37
N PRO A 194 -8.79 -24.47 -12.66
CA PRO A 194 -9.56 -24.68 -13.89
C PRO A 194 -10.67 -23.64 -14.08
N GLY A 195 -10.73 -23.05 -15.28
CA GLY A 195 -11.74 -22.04 -15.64
C GLY A 195 -11.43 -20.62 -15.14
N GLU A 196 -10.37 -20.42 -14.35
CA GLU A 196 -9.97 -19.09 -13.92
C GLU A 196 -8.95 -18.45 -14.87
N PRO A 197 -9.09 -17.14 -15.15
CA PRO A 197 -8.10 -16.42 -15.92
C PRO A 197 -6.77 -16.38 -15.15
N GLN A 198 -5.68 -16.64 -15.87
CA GLN A 198 -4.32 -16.66 -15.32
C GLN A 198 -3.59 -15.36 -15.63
N PHE A 199 -2.65 -14.99 -14.75
CA PHE A 199 -1.76 -13.87 -15.04
C PHE A 199 -0.86 -14.19 -16.22
N ARG A 200 -0.88 -13.30 -17.23
CA ARG A 200 0.03 -13.34 -18.38
C ARG A 200 1.07 -12.25 -18.17
N ILE A 201 2.17 -12.59 -17.49
CA ILE A 201 3.17 -11.62 -17.00
C ILE A 201 3.81 -10.87 -18.17
N GLU A 202 4.01 -11.55 -19.30
CA GLU A 202 4.54 -10.99 -20.54
C GLU A 202 3.61 -9.91 -21.09
N ASP A 203 2.30 -10.18 -21.16
CA ASP A 203 1.29 -9.22 -21.61
C ASP A 203 1.21 -8.00 -20.69
N ILE A 204 1.24 -8.23 -19.38
CA ILE A 204 1.22 -7.16 -18.37
C ILE A 204 2.44 -6.25 -18.57
N ASN A 205 3.63 -6.83 -18.71
CA ASN A 205 4.86 -6.07 -18.94
C ASN A 205 4.85 -5.36 -20.30
N ALA A 206 4.35 -5.99 -21.36
CA ALA A 206 4.25 -5.39 -22.67
C ALA A 206 3.32 -4.16 -22.67
N PHE A 207 2.15 -4.26 -22.03
CA PHE A 207 1.22 -3.15 -21.86
C PHE A 207 1.87 -1.99 -21.09
N LEU A 208 2.49 -2.28 -19.94
CA LEU A 208 3.12 -1.27 -19.10
C LEU A 208 4.32 -0.61 -19.78
N ALA A 209 5.14 -1.38 -20.49
CA ALA A 209 6.27 -0.88 -21.25
C ALA A 209 5.84 0.05 -22.39
N LYS A 210 4.79 -0.30 -23.14
CA LYS A 210 4.24 0.49 -24.25
C LYS A 210 3.88 1.92 -23.82
N TYR A 211 3.32 2.07 -22.61
CA TYR A 211 2.85 3.35 -22.08
C TYR A 211 3.75 3.95 -21.00
N ALA A 212 4.94 3.38 -20.82
CA ALA A 212 5.85 3.76 -19.75
C ALA A 212 6.29 5.22 -19.81
N LYS A 213 6.79 5.73 -18.68
CA LYS A 213 7.45 7.03 -18.64
C LYS A 213 8.65 7.03 -19.59
N ARG A 214 8.64 7.90 -20.60
CA ARG A 214 9.80 8.13 -21.47
C ARG A 214 10.97 8.59 -20.61
N THR A 215 12.13 7.95 -20.77
CA THR A 215 13.39 8.43 -20.21
C THR A 215 14.17 9.20 -21.28
N GLY A 216 15.18 9.98 -20.90
CA GLY A 216 15.95 10.81 -21.85
C GLY A 216 16.57 10.02 -23.02
N ARG A 217 16.79 8.70 -22.86
CA ARG A 217 17.25 7.79 -23.93
C ARG A 217 16.16 7.45 -24.95
N ASP A 218 14.89 7.50 -24.56
CA ASP A 218 13.73 7.15 -25.39
C ASP A 218 13.16 8.38 -26.12
N ALA A 219 13.57 9.59 -25.75
CA ALA A 219 13.14 10.85 -26.35
C ALA A 219 13.96 11.25 -27.60
N ALA A 220 15.10 10.58 -27.82
CA ALA A 220 16.02 10.82 -28.93
C ALA A 220 15.85 9.85 -30.12
N ARG A 221 14.78 9.04 -30.09
CA ARG A 221 14.28 8.22 -31.20
C ARG A 221 12.86 8.65 -31.52
#